data_AF-A0AAE0H7X9-F1
#
_entry.id   AF-A0AAE0H7X9-F1
#
_cell.length_a   1.000
_cell.length_b   1.000
_cell.length_c   1.000
_cell.angle_alpha   90.00
_cell.angle_beta   90.00
_cell.angle_gamma   90.00
#
_symmetry.space_group_name_H-M   'P 1'
#
loop_
_entity.id
_entity.type
_entity.pdbx_description
1 polymer ?
#
loop_
_entity_poly.entity_id
_entity_poly.type
_entity_poly.pdbx_seq_one_letter_code
_entity_poly.pdbx_strand_id
1 'polypeptide(L)'
;MPSDLSQSRLQGLPLAPETVLALAAKGRSLYENLIHRLQHSRSDPALHGLDPNYEIEASHLEDATVGEELDVAIGNAGHPLAGYIFIQIRNNPSAVATPPADIYQNYAHAGGKALLWRGGTFVYVGRFGGDLCLGCVGLMPTSPGSGLLQPRMHGTDWRGLGAIWRLIISNEQTQRLIGTICGGRLGPQEFLAGDDRFFALLGSEHGKAPCRMLSTYPDMFGRKCISRVGVFPNGGPRDRPSLCWFLEEAPPPPPPPPSPPAPTSTTTPDRPLSRKEARQYKKRLASQASSASPVTPTRPSRRSHARNASAPQ
;
A
#
# COMPACT_ATOMS: atom_id res chain seq x y z
N MET A 1 -25.54 35.88 4.76
CA MET A 1 -24.29 35.58 4.03
C MET A 1 -24.58 34.40 3.11
N PRO A 2 -24.70 34.61 1.79
CA PRO A 2 -25.00 33.54 0.84
C PRO A 2 -23.72 32.75 0.55
N SER A 3 -23.65 31.54 1.11
CA SER A 3 -22.56 30.60 0.87
C SER A 3 -22.81 29.85 -0.45
N ASP A 4 -21.96 30.12 -1.44
CA ASP A 4 -21.59 29.30 -2.60
C ASP A 4 -22.45 28.06 -2.94
N LEU A 5 -23.52 28.27 -3.70
CA LEU A 5 -24.17 27.21 -4.50
C LEU A 5 -23.39 26.87 -5.80
N SER A 6 -22.31 27.59 -6.08
CA SER A 6 -21.49 27.44 -7.30
C SER A 6 -20.48 26.29 -7.20
N GLN A 7 -19.93 26.02 -6.01
CA GLN A 7 -19.00 24.89 -5.79
C GLN A 7 -19.68 23.52 -5.86
N SER A 8 -21.00 23.45 -5.62
CA SER A 8 -21.76 22.20 -5.74
C SER A 8 -21.93 21.72 -7.19
N ARG A 9 -21.72 22.57 -8.21
CA ARG A 9 -21.94 22.19 -9.62
C ARG A 9 -20.77 21.47 -10.28
N LEU A 10 -19.53 21.68 -9.82
CA LEU A 10 -18.36 20.99 -10.39
C LEU A 10 -18.13 19.60 -9.77
N GLN A 11 -18.73 19.30 -8.62
CA GLN A 11 -18.69 17.98 -7.97
C GLN A 11 -19.50 16.89 -8.70
N GLY A 12 -20.20 17.22 -9.79
CA GLY A 12 -21.16 16.32 -10.44
C GLY A 12 -20.75 15.70 -11.77
N LEU A 13 -19.63 16.09 -12.39
CA LEU A 13 -19.28 15.54 -13.70
C LEU A 13 -18.59 14.18 -13.57
N PRO A 14 -19.12 13.12 -14.21
CA PRO A 14 -18.48 11.82 -14.20
C PRO A 14 -17.04 11.93 -14.74
N LEU A 15 -16.14 11.09 -14.23
CA LEU A 15 -14.84 10.89 -14.86
C LEU A 15 -15.03 10.38 -16.28
N ALA A 16 -14.17 10.84 -17.18
CA ALA A 16 -14.11 10.34 -18.54
C ALA A 16 -13.80 8.83 -18.54
N PRO A 17 -14.44 8.02 -19.41
CA PRO A 17 -14.23 6.57 -19.46
C PRO A 17 -12.75 6.16 -19.55
N GLU A 18 -11.95 6.90 -20.31
CA GLU A 18 -10.52 6.66 -20.49
C GLU A 18 -9.75 6.82 -19.18
N THR A 19 -10.18 7.74 -18.31
CA THR A 19 -9.57 7.94 -16.99
C THR A 19 -9.88 6.76 -16.07
N VAL A 20 -11.11 6.23 -16.12
CA VAL A 20 -11.50 5.04 -15.35
C VAL A 20 -10.69 3.83 -15.81
N LEU A 21 -10.54 3.63 -17.13
CA LEU A 21 -9.72 2.55 -17.70
C LEU A 21 -8.24 2.68 -17.33
N ALA A 22 -7.67 3.89 -17.36
CA ALA A 22 -6.29 4.13 -16.94
C ALA A 22 -6.08 3.81 -15.44
N LEU A 23 -7.04 4.19 -14.59
CA LEU A 23 -7.03 3.81 -13.18
C LEU A 23 -7.16 2.29 -13.00
N ALA A 24 -8.00 1.62 -13.79
CA ALA A 24 -8.14 0.16 -13.76
C ALA A 24 -6.83 -0.54 -14.18
N ALA A 25 -6.16 -0.09 -15.23
CA ALA A 25 -4.86 -0.63 -15.64
C ALA A 25 -3.81 -0.48 -14.53
N LYS A 26 -3.76 0.70 -13.89
CA LYS A 26 -2.88 0.95 -12.75
C LYS A 26 -3.22 0.07 -11.54
N GLY A 27 -4.50 -0.10 -11.24
CA GLY A 27 -4.97 -0.99 -10.18
C GLY A 27 -4.61 -2.44 -10.42
N ARG A 28 -4.76 -2.93 -11.65
CA ARG A 28 -4.32 -4.28 -12.05
C ARG A 28 -2.84 -4.49 -11.75
N SER A 29 -1.99 -3.56 -12.19
CA SER A 29 -0.54 -3.63 -11.92
C SER A 29 -0.22 -3.64 -10.41
N LEU A 30 -0.92 -2.84 -9.60
CA LEU A 30 -0.75 -2.85 -8.13
C LEU A 30 -1.19 -4.18 -7.51
N TYR A 31 -2.31 -4.73 -7.97
CA TYR A 31 -2.86 -5.99 -7.50
C TYR A 31 -1.96 -7.18 -7.87
N GLU A 32 -1.49 -7.24 -9.12
CA GLU A 32 -0.54 -8.25 -9.57
C GLU A 32 0.77 -8.19 -8.79
N ASN A 33 1.29 -6.98 -8.52
CA ASN A 33 2.47 -6.82 -7.67
C ASN A 33 2.23 -7.34 -6.26
N LEU A 34 1.06 -7.05 -5.67
CA LEU A 34 0.65 -7.59 -4.39
C LEU A 34 0.66 -9.13 -4.42
N ILE A 35 -0.07 -9.75 -5.34
CA ILE A 35 -0.13 -11.22 -5.44
C ILE A 35 1.27 -11.84 -5.64
N HIS A 36 2.07 -11.26 -6.53
CA HIS A 36 3.44 -11.70 -6.74
C HIS A 36 4.26 -11.63 -5.45
N ARG A 37 4.17 -10.54 -4.69
CA ARG A 37 4.85 -10.39 -3.39
C ARG A 37 4.34 -11.38 -2.36
N LEU A 38 3.03 -11.61 -2.27
CA LEU A 38 2.46 -12.61 -1.35
C LEU A 38 2.98 -14.03 -1.64
N GLN A 39 3.24 -14.35 -2.91
CA GLN A 39 3.73 -15.68 -3.32
C GLN A 39 5.25 -15.84 -3.19
N HIS A 40 6.02 -14.78 -3.48
CA HIS A 40 7.48 -14.88 -3.64
C HIS A 40 8.27 -14.22 -2.52
N SER A 41 7.65 -13.40 -1.68
CA SER A 41 8.33 -12.77 -0.56
C SER A 41 8.55 -13.80 0.55
N ARG A 42 9.82 -14.13 0.77
CA ARG A 42 10.30 -14.76 2.01
C ARG A 42 10.44 -13.63 3.03
N SER A 43 9.76 -13.73 4.16
CA SER A 43 9.85 -12.85 5.33
C SER A 43 11.34 -12.53 5.60
N ASP A 44 11.80 -11.32 5.89
CA ASP A 44 11.26 -10.34 6.83
C ASP A 44 11.91 -8.99 6.49
N PRO A 45 11.25 -8.02 5.83
CA PRO A 45 11.82 -6.69 5.73
C PRO A 45 11.90 -6.17 7.16
N ALA A 46 13.14 -6.02 7.66
CA ALA A 46 13.39 -5.50 9.00
C ALA A 46 12.46 -4.31 9.22
N LEU A 47 11.60 -4.42 10.22
CA LEU A 47 10.59 -3.43 10.52
C LEU A 47 11.32 -2.11 10.78
N HIS A 48 11.27 -1.21 9.80
CA HIS A 48 12.00 0.05 9.87
C HIS A 48 11.45 0.84 11.04
N GLY A 49 12.24 1.12 12.08
CA GLY A 49 11.75 1.93 13.20
C GLY A 49 11.11 3.23 12.70
N LEU A 50 10.10 3.70 13.44
CA LEU A 50 9.53 5.03 13.22
C LEU A 50 10.66 6.07 13.22
N ASP A 51 10.64 7.01 12.28
CA ASP A 51 11.59 8.12 12.30
C ASP A 51 11.44 8.90 13.62
N PRO A 52 12.53 9.25 14.31
CA PRO A 52 12.50 9.87 15.64
C PRO A 52 11.77 11.22 15.68
N ASN A 53 11.49 11.84 14.53
CA ASN A 53 10.68 13.04 14.42
C ASN A 53 9.18 12.77 14.52
N TYR A 54 8.75 11.51 14.63
CA TYR A 54 7.34 11.19 14.86
C TYR A 54 7.13 10.63 16.26
N GLU A 55 6.01 11.03 16.85
CA GLU A 55 5.50 10.49 18.09
C GLU A 55 4.19 9.76 17.79
N ILE A 56 4.03 8.55 18.35
CA ILE A 56 2.78 7.82 18.28
C ILE A 56 2.13 7.84 19.65
N GLU A 57 0.93 8.40 19.70
CA GLU A 57 0.06 8.38 20.86
C GLU A 57 -1.05 7.36 20.59
N ALA A 58 -1.14 6.33 21.43
CA ALA A 58 -2.23 5.36 21.41
C ALA A 58 -3.10 5.57 22.65
N SER A 59 -4.36 5.92 22.44
CA SER A 59 -5.34 6.07 23.51
C SER A 59 -6.42 5.00 23.41
N HIS A 60 -6.65 4.30 24.53
CA HIS A 60 -7.85 3.52 24.74
C HIS A 60 -8.96 4.52 25.05
N LEU A 61 -9.65 4.97 24.01
CA LEU A 61 -10.98 5.50 24.19
C LEU A 61 -11.84 4.27 24.50
N GLU A 62 -12.14 4.04 25.78
CA GLU A 62 -12.91 2.88 26.25
C GLU A 62 -14.23 2.72 25.48
N ASP A 63 -14.72 3.81 24.89
CA ASP A 63 -15.85 3.86 23.95
C ASP A 63 -15.51 4.64 22.67
N ALA A 64 -14.38 4.35 21.99
CA ALA A 64 -14.14 4.87 20.64
C ALA A 64 -15.17 4.27 19.66
N THR A 65 -16.34 4.89 19.59
CA THR A 65 -17.29 4.72 18.49
C THR A 65 -16.74 5.46 17.28
N VAL A 66 -16.99 4.90 16.10
CA VAL A 66 -16.53 5.49 14.84
C VAL A 66 -17.41 6.70 14.47
N GLY A 67 -18.51 6.88 15.21
CA GLY A 67 -19.58 7.84 15.04
C GLY A 67 -20.83 7.11 14.55
N GLU A 68 -22.01 7.48 15.05
CA GLU A 68 -23.28 6.78 14.79
C GLU A 68 -23.56 6.53 13.29
N GLU A 69 -23.18 7.49 12.44
CA GLU A 69 -23.35 7.41 10.99
C GLU A 69 -22.50 6.31 10.34
N LEU A 70 -21.30 6.06 10.87
CA LEU A 70 -20.35 5.06 10.37
C LEU A 70 -20.61 3.68 10.97
N ASP A 71 -21.17 3.62 12.18
CA ASP A 71 -21.47 2.38 12.88
C ASP A 71 -22.46 1.53 12.08
N VAL A 72 -23.47 2.13 11.43
CA VAL A 72 -24.40 1.39 10.57
C VAL A 72 -23.67 0.75 9.38
N ALA A 73 -22.78 1.48 8.71
CA ALA A 73 -22.04 0.96 7.55
C ALA A 73 -21.07 -0.16 7.95
N ILE A 74 -20.33 0.04 9.05
CA ILE A 74 -19.35 -0.93 9.58
C ILE A 74 -20.06 -2.18 10.09
N GLY A 75 -21.17 -2.02 10.80
CA GLY A 75 -21.99 -3.11 11.33
C GLY A 75 -22.66 -3.92 10.22
N ASN A 76 -23.21 -3.25 9.20
CA ASN A 76 -23.80 -3.93 8.03
C ASN A 76 -22.76 -4.72 7.22
N ALA A 77 -21.50 -4.29 7.24
CA ALA A 77 -20.39 -5.02 6.63
C ALA A 77 -19.88 -6.19 7.51
N GLY A 78 -20.45 -6.39 8.70
CA GLY A 78 -20.10 -7.48 9.62
C GLY A 78 -18.83 -7.24 10.42
N HIS A 79 -18.38 -5.98 10.55
CA HIS A 79 -17.19 -5.65 11.34
C HIS A 79 -17.54 -5.18 12.76
N PRO A 80 -16.63 -5.35 13.73
CA PRO A 80 -16.86 -4.90 15.09
C PRO A 80 -17.14 -3.40 15.15
N LEU A 81 -18.05 -3.00 16.06
CA LEU A 81 -18.39 -1.59 16.32
C LEU A 81 -17.64 -1.01 17.52
N ALA A 82 -17.06 -1.87 18.35
CA ALA A 82 -16.35 -1.53 19.57
C ALA A 82 -14.99 -2.21 19.63
N GLY A 83 -14.20 -1.91 20.66
CA GLY A 83 -12.88 -2.49 20.86
C GLY A 83 -11.82 -1.90 19.94
N TYR A 84 -12.01 -0.66 19.47
CA TYR A 84 -11.00 0.08 18.71
C TYR A 84 -10.06 0.85 19.63
N ILE A 85 -8.79 0.85 19.27
CA ILE A 85 -7.74 1.68 19.85
C ILE A 85 -7.53 2.85 18.91
N PHE A 86 -7.59 4.07 19.43
CA PHE A 86 -7.27 5.26 18.66
C PHE A 86 -5.77 5.45 18.59
N ILE A 87 -5.25 5.57 17.39
CA ILE A 87 -3.84 5.77 17.10
C ILE A 87 -3.69 7.13 16.46
N GLN A 88 -2.96 8.02 17.12
CA GLN A 88 -2.59 9.31 16.59
C GLN A 88 -1.09 9.36 16.37
N ILE A 89 -0.67 9.83 15.21
CA ILE A 89 0.74 10.04 14.90
C ILE A 89 0.91 11.53 14.67
N ARG A 90 1.82 12.11 15.45
CA ARG A 90 2.14 13.53 15.40
C ARG A 90 3.59 13.67 14.98
N ASN A 91 3.85 14.65 14.12
CA ASN A 91 5.22 15.12 13.92
C ASN A 91 5.65 15.85 15.19
N ASN A 92 6.71 15.38 15.84
CA ASN A 92 7.33 16.07 16.96
C ASN A 92 7.91 17.38 16.42
N PRO A 93 7.37 18.56 16.79
CA PRO A 93 7.79 19.81 16.20
C PRO A 93 9.29 20.01 16.45
N SER A 94 10.08 19.96 15.37
CA SER A 94 11.42 20.55 15.40
C SER A 94 11.27 22.00 15.86
N ALA A 95 12.12 22.46 16.77
CA ALA A 95 12.04 23.76 17.46
C ALA A 95 11.98 25.01 16.56
N VAL A 96 11.94 24.85 15.23
CA VAL A 96 12.05 25.88 14.20
C VAL A 96 10.82 25.94 13.26
N ALA A 97 9.81 25.07 13.38
CA ALA A 97 8.69 25.04 12.42
C ALA A 97 7.30 25.15 13.06
N THR A 98 6.44 25.91 12.35
CA THR A 98 4.99 26.14 12.53
C THR A 98 4.20 24.87 12.87
N PRO A 99 3.01 24.98 13.51
CA PRO A 99 2.35 23.87 14.21
C PRO A 99 2.09 22.68 13.26
N PRO A 100 2.08 21.44 13.77
CA PRO A 100 2.04 20.26 12.93
C PRO A 100 0.67 20.17 12.26
N ALA A 101 0.61 20.52 10.97
CA ALA A 101 -0.56 20.31 10.12
C ALA A 101 -0.82 18.81 9.84
N ASP A 102 0.15 17.94 10.14
CA ASP A 102 0.12 16.54 9.76
C ASP A 102 -0.12 15.65 10.99
N ILE A 103 -1.31 15.78 11.56
CA ILE A 103 -1.82 14.81 12.52
C ILE A 103 -2.48 13.69 11.74
N TYR A 104 -1.94 12.49 11.88
CA TYR A 104 -2.51 11.28 11.30
C TYR A 104 -3.33 10.53 12.37
N GLN A 105 -4.55 10.11 12.04
CA GLN A 105 -5.50 9.54 12.99
C GLN A 105 -6.14 8.26 12.44
N ASN A 106 -6.02 7.17 13.17
CA ASN A 106 -6.58 5.87 12.80
C ASN A 106 -7.23 5.20 14.00
N TYR A 107 -8.08 4.22 13.69
CA TYR A 107 -8.60 3.27 14.66
C TYR A 107 -8.14 1.87 14.27
N ALA A 108 -7.73 1.11 15.27
CA ALA A 108 -7.25 -0.26 15.13
C ALA A 108 -8.07 -1.15 16.06
N HIS A 109 -8.77 -2.15 15.53
CA HIS A 109 -9.48 -3.09 16.39
C HIS A 109 -8.48 -3.90 17.22
N ALA A 110 -8.67 -3.99 18.53
CA ALA A 110 -7.76 -4.67 19.46
C ALA A 110 -7.55 -6.16 19.13
N GLY A 111 -8.58 -6.82 18.60
CA GLY A 111 -8.47 -8.21 18.08
C GLY A 111 -7.95 -8.32 16.64
N GLY A 112 -7.40 -7.25 16.07
CA GLY A 112 -6.79 -7.24 14.74
C GLY A 112 -7.76 -7.40 13.58
N LYS A 113 -9.09 -7.24 13.79
CA LYS A 113 -10.13 -7.57 12.81
C LYS A 113 -10.35 -6.51 11.73
N ALA A 114 -10.17 -5.23 12.07
CA ALA A 114 -10.38 -4.12 11.16
C ALA A 114 -9.42 -2.96 11.47
N LEU A 115 -9.06 -2.23 10.41
CA LEU A 115 -8.35 -0.95 10.49
C LEU A 115 -9.24 0.14 9.90
N LEU A 116 -9.43 1.25 10.61
CA LEU A 116 -10.22 2.38 10.13
C LEU A 116 -9.34 3.61 10.00
N TRP A 117 -9.19 4.11 8.78
CA TRP A 117 -8.34 5.26 8.49
C TRP A 117 -9.16 6.54 8.40
N ARG A 118 -8.91 7.49 9.31
CA ARG A 118 -9.63 8.76 9.42
C ARG A 118 -8.71 9.93 9.09
N GLY A 119 -8.87 10.51 7.89
CA GLY A 119 -8.10 11.68 7.50
C GLY A 119 -6.61 11.40 7.22
N GLY A 120 -5.88 12.46 6.89
CA GLY A 120 -4.45 12.43 6.55
C GLY A 120 -4.17 12.28 5.05
N THR A 121 -3.65 13.35 4.47
CA THR A 121 -2.91 13.42 3.19
C THR A 121 -1.52 12.80 3.40
N PHE A 122 -0.88 12.36 2.32
CA PHE A 122 0.47 11.81 2.33
C PHE A 122 1.43 12.71 3.13
N VAL A 123 2.10 12.13 4.14
CA VAL A 123 3.26 12.77 4.74
C VAL A 123 4.40 12.62 3.74
N TYR A 124 4.73 13.70 3.04
CA TYR A 124 5.89 13.75 2.16
C TYR A 124 7.14 13.86 3.03
N VAL A 125 7.89 12.76 3.16
CA VAL A 125 9.19 12.80 3.82
C VAL A 125 10.24 13.27 2.81
N GLY A 126 10.25 14.58 2.54
CA GLY A 126 11.17 15.21 1.59
C GLY A 126 12.66 15.10 1.98
N ARG A 127 12.99 14.63 3.20
CA ARG A 127 14.38 14.56 3.70
C ARG A 127 15.16 13.30 3.32
N PHE A 128 14.52 12.22 2.86
CA PHE A 128 15.24 10.97 2.54
C PHE A 128 15.56 10.74 1.06
N GLY A 129 15.38 11.74 0.18
CA GLY A 129 15.91 11.70 -1.19
C GLY A 129 15.39 10.54 -2.07
N GLY A 130 14.34 9.85 -1.64
CA GLY A 130 13.66 8.78 -2.37
C GLY A 130 12.17 8.82 -2.03
N ASP A 131 11.35 8.27 -2.92
CA ASP A 131 9.88 8.17 -2.84
C ASP A 131 9.38 7.27 -1.69
N LEU A 132 10.01 7.34 -0.51
CA LEU A 132 9.53 6.69 0.70
C LEU A 132 8.45 7.57 1.32
N CYS A 133 7.26 7.54 0.73
CA CYS A 133 6.07 7.92 1.48
C CYS A 133 5.95 6.94 2.64
N LEU A 134 6.22 7.39 3.87
CA LEU A 134 5.69 6.79 5.10
C LEU A 134 4.17 7.00 5.09
N GLY A 135 3.49 6.41 4.12
CA GLY A 135 2.05 6.19 4.22
C GLY A 135 1.81 5.19 5.35
N CYS A 136 0.58 5.19 5.89
CA CYS A 136 -0.02 4.26 6.86
C CYS A 136 0.65 2.89 6.98
N VAL A 137 1.03 2.32 5.83
CA VAL A 137 1.86 1.14 5.61
C VAL A 137 3.08 1.03 6.52
N GLY A 138 3.87 2.09 6.68
CA GLY A 138 5.15 2.05 7.42
C GLY A 138 5.05 2.46 8.89
N LEU A 139 3.84 2.73 9.42
CA LEU A 139 3.69 3.26 10.78
C LEU A 139 3.00 2.27 11.74
N MET A 140 2.14 1.39 11.22
CA MET A 140 1.55 0.30 12.01
C MET A 140 2.48 -0.91 12.25
N PRO A 141 3.31 -1.35 11.29
CA PRO A 141 4.20 -2.50 11.47
C PRO A 141 5.49 -2.17 12.23
N THR A 142 5.87 -0.90 12.36
CA THR A 142 7.24 -0.48 12.70
C THR A 142 7.50 -0.33 14.20
N SER A 143 6.54 -0.70 15.04
CA SER A 143 6.65 -0.57 16.49
C SER A 143 7.01 -1.82 17.32
N PRO A 144 7.61 -2.92 16.82
CA PRO A 144 8.18 -3.92 17.71
C PRO A 144 9.57 -3.52 18.24
N GLY A 145 10.15 -2.39 17.81
CA GLY A 145 11.41 -1.89 18.37
C GLY A 145 11.26 -0.67 19.28
N SER A 146 10.16 0.07 19.16
CA SER A 146 9.87 1.23 20.00
C SER A 146 9.02 0.77 21.17
N GLY A 147 9.63 0.56 22.34
CA GLY A 147 8.98 0.08 23.58
C GLY A 147 7.80 0.92 24.10
N LEU A 148 7.35 1.93 23.34
CA LEU A 148 6.20 2.77 23.64
C LEU A 148 4.85 2.18 23.16
N LEU A 149 4.84 1.41 22.06
CA LEU A 149 3.63 0.74 21.57
C LEU A 149 3.59 -0.75 21.92
N GLN A 150 4.76 -1.37 22.16
CA GLN A 150 4.86 -2.78 22.52
C GLN A 150 4.00 -3.18 23.73
N PRO A 151 4.01 -2.47 24.88
CA PRO A 151 3.28 -2.92 26.06
C PRO A 151 1.76 -3.01 25.87
N ARG A 152 1.20 -2.25 24.91
CA ARG A 152 -0.24 -2.01 24.81
C ARG A 152 -0.92 -2.62 23.58
N MET A 153 -0.17 -3.01 22.55
CA MET A 153 -0.65 -3.86 21.44
C MET A 153 -0.17 -5.31 21.53
N HIS A 154 0.44 -5.71 22.66
CA HIS A 154 0.76 -7.11 22.93
C HIS A 154 -0.52 -7.97 22.85
N GLY A 155 -0.60 -8.78 21.79
CA GLY A 155 -1.71 -9.72 21.57
C GLY A 155 -2.58 -9.41 20.35
N THR A 156 -2.41 -8.27 19.68
CA THR A 156 -3.14 -8.00 18.44
C THR A 156 -2.61 -8.89 17.31
N ASP A 157 -3.36 -9.95 16.99
CA ASP A 157 -3.06 -10.81 15.85
C ASP A 157 -3.57 -10.18 14.55
N TRP A 158 -2.68 -9.46 13.87
CA TRP A 158 -2.97 -8.84 12.57
C TRP A 158 -3.19 -9.84 11.43
N ARG A 159 -2.89 -11.14 11.63
CA ARG A 159 -3.29 -12.19 10.69
C ARG A 159 -4.80 -12.35 10.64
N GLY A 160 -5.50 -11.91 11.69
CA GLY A 160 -6.96 -11.85 11.75
C GLY A 160 -7.61 -10.69 11.00
N LEU A 161 -6.83 -9.81 10.33
CA LEU A 161 -7.35 -8.63 9.64
C LEU A 161 -8.28 -9.01 8.50
N GLY A 162 -9.54 -8.63 8.61
CA GLY A 162 -10.58 -8.90 7.61
C GLY A 162 -10.92 -7.69 6.75
N ALA A 163 -10.64 -6.47 7.21
CA ALA A 163 -10.95 -5.28 6.44
C ALA A 163 -10.07 -4.06 6.76
N ILE A 164 -9.91 -3.21 5.74
CA ILE A 164 -9.32 -1.88 5.87
C ILE A 164 -10.35 -0.87 5.39
N TRP A 165 -10.74 0.06 6.25
CA TRP A 165 -11.68 1.12 5.94
C TRP A 165 -10.94 2.41 5.66
N ARG A 166 -11.29 3.10 4.57
CA ARG A 166 -10.97 4.50 4.35
C ARG A 166 -12.23 5.31 4.57
N LEU A 167 -12.27 6.01 5.70
CA LEU A 167 -13.39 6.81 6.14
C LEU A 167 -13.32 8.21 5.50
N ILE A 168 -14.47 8.75 5.11
CA ILE A 168 -14.64 10.16 4.73
C ILE A 168 -13.65 10.57 3.62
N ILE A 169 -13.87 10.06 2.41
CA ILE A 169 -13.02 10.37 1.26
C ILE A 169 -13.24 11.82 0.84
N SER A 170 -12.20 12.63 1.06
CA SER A 170 -12.16 14.06 0.69
C SER A 170 -11.52 14.31 -0.67
N ASN A 171 -10.78 13.35 -1.23
CA ASN A 171 -10.12 13.48 -2.52
C ASN A 171 -11.16 13.53 -3.66
N GLU A 172 -11.22 14.65 -4.38
CA GLU A 172 -12.23 14.90 -5.43
C GLU A 172 -12.16 13.86 -6.56
N GLN A 173 -10.96 13.48 -7.01
CA GLN A 173 -10.82 12.48 -8.07
C GLN A 173 -11.41 11.13 -7.67
N THR A 174 -11.20 10.70 -6.42
CA THR A 174 -11.75 9.45 -5.90
C THR A 174 -13.26 9.55 -5.69
N GLN A 175 -13.77 10.69 -5.22
CA GLN A 175 -15.22 10.93 -5.12
C GLN A 175 -15.90 10.86 -6.50
N ARG A 176 -15.31 11.51 -7.51
CA ARG A 176 -15.82 11.46 -8.89
C ARG A 176 -15.75 10.05 -9.48
N LEU A 177 -14.67 9.32 -9.21
CA LEU A 177 -14.57 7.90 -9.58
C LEU A 177 -15.72 7.09 -8.97
N ILE A 178 -15.95 7.24 -7.67
CA ILE A 178 -17.05 6.57 -6.95
C ILE A 178 -18.39 6.93 -7.59
N GLY A 179 -18.65 8.21 -7.84
CA GLY A 179 -19.87 8.67 -8.51
C GLY A 179 -20.06 8.02 -9.90
N THR A 180 -18.99 7.98 -10.70
CA THR A 180 -19.01 7.35 -12.04
C THR A 180 -19.30 5.84 -11.97
N ILE A 181 -18.58 5.08 -11.15
CA ILE A 181 -18.71 3.62 -11.13
C ILE A 181 -20.00 3.15 -10.43
N CYS A 182 -20.51 3.95 -9.50
CA CYS A 182 -21.74 3.67 -8.78
C CYS A 182 -23.00 4.09 -9.56
N GLY A 183 -22.85 4.90 -10.62
CA GLY A 183 -23.95 5.35 -11.46
C GLY A 183 -25.03 6.12 -10.68
N GLY A 184 -24.64 6.88 -9.65
CA GLY A 184 -25.57 7.65 -8.82
C GLY A 184 -26.46 6.83 -7.86
N ARG A 185 -26.26 5.51 -7.72
CA ARG A 185 -26.98 4.73 -6.71
C ARG A 185 -26.51 5.12 -5.30
N LEU A 186 -27.47 5.26 -4.39
CA LEU A 186 -27.25 5.80 -3.04
C LEU A 186 -26.88 4.72 -1.99
N GLY A 187 -27.01 3.44 -2.33
CA GLY A 187 -26.73 2.32 -1.42
C GLY A 187 -25.29 1.81 -1.50
N PRO A 188 -24.87 0.99 -0.52
CA PRO A 188 -23.60 0.28 -0.56
C PRO A 188 -23.47 -0.56 -1.84
N GLN A 189 -22.28 -0.56 -2.44
CA GLN A 189 -21.97 -1.39 -3.61
C GLN A 189 -20.70 -2.18 -3.36
N GLU A 190 -20.66 -3.41 -3.85
CA GLU A 190 -19.47 -4.24 -3.80
C GLU A 190 -18.94 -4.52 -5.20
N PHE A 191 -17.61 -4.44 -5.35
CA PHE A 191 -16.90 -4.79 -6.58
C PHE A 191 -15.89 -5.90 -6.26
N LEU A 192 -15.91 -6.98 -7.03
CA LEU A 192 -15.06 -8.15 -6.83
C LEU A 192 -13.73 -8.02 -7.57
N ALA A 193 -12.69 -8.68 -7.07
CA ALA A 193 -11.44 -8.84 -7.80
C ALA A 193 -11.69 -9.46 -9.18
N GLY A 194 -11.17 -8.83 -10.23
CA GLY A 194 -11.46 -9.16 -11.64
C GLY A 194 -12.34 -8.14 -12.36
N ASP A 195 -13.07 -7.29 -11.64
CA ASP A 195 -13.85 -6.18 -12.22
C ASP A 195 -12.94 -4.96 -12.48
N ASP A 196 -13.09 -4.30 -13.64
CA ASP A 196 -12.39 -3.06 -13.94
C ASP A 196 -12.71 -1.93 -12.94
N ARG A 197 -13.91 -1.92 -12.35
CA ARG A 197 -14.32 -0.96 -11.29
C ARG A 197 -13.58 -1.23 -9.98
N PHE A 198 -13.39 -2.49 -9.63
CA PHE A 198 -12.55 -2.90 -8.50
C PHE A 198 -11.12 -2.38 -8.70
N PHE A 199 -10.54 -2.62 -9.88
CA PHE A 199 -9.20 -2.16 -10.16
C PHE A 199 -9.10 -0.64 -10.24
N ALA A 200 -10.12 0.05 -10.77
CA ALA A 200 -10.12 1.51 -10.82
C ALA A 200 -10.07 2.12 -9.41
N LEU A 201 -10.85 1.59 -8.47
CA LEU A 201 -10.78 1.98 -7.06
C LEU A 201 -9.39 1.72 -6.49
N LEU A 202 -8.78 0.58 -6.80
CA LEU A 202 -7.44 0.24 -6.32
C LEU A 202 -6.34 1.16 -6.90
N GLY A 203 -6.48 1.56 -8.16
CA GLY A 203 -5.60 2.49 -8.86
C GLY A 203 -5.73 3.96 -8.39
N SER A 204 -6.81 4.27 -7.67
CA SER A 204 -7.01 5.57 -7.03
C SER A 204 -5.93 5.87 -5.99
N GLU A 205 -5.90 7.11 -5.52
CA GLU A 205 -4.97 7.53 -4.48
C GLU A 205 -5.14 6.73 -3.18
N HIS A 206 -6.39 6.38 -2.82
CA HIS A 206 -6.71 5.68 -1.59
C HIS A 206 -6.55 4.16 -1.67
N GLY A 207 -6.59 3.56 -2.87
CA GLY A 207 -6.39 2.13 -3.06
C GLY A 207 -4.92 1.67 -3.02
N LYS A 208 -3.97 2.57 -3.29
CA LYS A 208 -2.53 2.25 -3.27
C LYS A 208 -2.02 1.85 -1.88
N ALA A 209 -2.47 2.54 -0.84
CA ALA A 209 -1.94 2.36 0.51
C ALA A 209 -2.23 0.96 1.07
N PRO A 210 -3.46 0.42 1.00
CA PRO A 210 -3.76 -0.96 1.40
C PRO A 210 -2.91 -1.98 0.63
N CYS A 211 -2.79 -1.84 -0.70
CA CYS A 211 -1.96 -2.75 -1.51
C CYS A 211 -0.50 -2.76 -1.08
N ARG A 212 0.08 -1.58 -0.87
CA ARG A 212 1.47 -1.44 -0.40
C ARG A 212 1.65 -2.03 0.99
N MET A 213 0.67 -1.85 1.88
CA MET A 213 0.69 -2.43 3.22
C MET A 213 0.81 -3.94 3.19
N LEU A 214 -0.12 -4.59 2.47
CA LEU A 214 -0.21 -6.04 2.37
C LEU A 214 1.01 -6.63 1.63
N SER A 215 1.55 -5.92 0.64
CA SER A 215 2.71 -6.40 -0.13
C SER A 215 4.04 -6.21 0.60
N THR A 216 4.15 -5.19 1.46
CA THR A 216 5.37 -4.91 2.25
C THR A 216 5.45 -5.82 3.47
N TYR A 217 4.33 -6.10 4.14
CA TYR A 217 4.30 -6.88 5.38
C TYR A 217 3.37 -8.11 5.28
N PRO A 218 3.62 -9.02 4.32
CA PRO A 218 2.71 -10.13 4.03
C PRO A 218 2.46 -11.03 5.25
N ASP A 219 3.50 -11.40 6.00
CA ASP A 219 3.36 -12.34 7.12
C ASP A 219 2.69 -11.73 8.36
N MET A 220 2.80 -10.41 8.52
CA MET A 220 2.11 -9.67 9.57
C MET A 220 0.59 -9.72 9.36
N PHE A 221 0.16 -9.56 8.11
CA PHE A 221 -1.26 -9.56 7.73
C PHE A 221 -1.77 -10.93 7.26
N GLY A 222 -1.09 -12.03 7.63
CA GLY A 222 -1.55 -13.39 7.32
C GLY A 222 -1.61 -13.71 5.82
N ARG A 223 -0.72 -13.12 5.02
CA ARG A 223 -0.63 -13.27 3.56
C ARG A 223 -1.95 -13.02 2.84
N LYS A 224 -2.70 -12.04 3.31
CA LYS A 224 -4.00 -11.69 2.74
C LYS A 224 -3.90 -10.80 1.51
N CYS A 225 -4.84 -10.98 0.58
CA CYS A 225 -5.08 -10.08 -0.55
C CYS A 225 -6.46 -9.41 -0.42
N ILE A 226 -6.69 -8.39 -1.25
CA ILE A 226 -7.98 -7.69 -1.30
C ILE A 226 -8.93 -8.49 -2.21
N SER A 227 -9.96 -9.12 -1.67
CA SER A 227 -10.90 -9.92 -2.47
C SER A 227 -12.01 -9.08 -3.09
N ARG A 228 -12.49 -8.06 -2.37
CA ARG A 228 -13.53 -7.15 -2.83
C ARG A 228 -13.42 -5.76 -2.21
N VAL A 229 -14.12 -4.80 -2.81
CA VAL A 229 -14.20 -3.42 -2.33
C VAL A 229 -15.65 -3.03 -2.14
N GLY A 230 -15.99 -2.65 -0.91
CA GLY A 230 -17.26 -2.01 -0.58
C GLY A 230 -17.14 -0.50 -0.75
N VAL A 231 -18.07 0.09 -1.49
CA VAL A 231 -18.25 1.53 -1.60
C VAL A 231 -19.51 1.91 -0.84
N PHE A 232 -19.39 2.91 0.03
CA PHE A 232 -20.48 3.43 0.86
C PHE A 232 -20.67 4.91 0.49
N PRO A 233 -21.50 5.22 -0.53
CA PRO A 233 -21.56 6.55 -1.13
C PRO A 233 -21.94 7.66 -0.15
N ASN A 234 -22.87 7.36 0.76
CA ASN A 234 -23.35 8.28 1.80
C ASN A 234 -22.98 7.76 3.21
N GLY A 235 -21.86 7.06 3.30
CA GLY A 235 -21.52 6.28 4.49
C GLY A 235 -20.95 7.08 5.64
N GLY A 236 -20.83 8.41 5.58
CA GLY A 236 -20.18 9.15 6.66
C GLY A 236 -20.57 10.62 6.73
N PRO A 237 -20.00 11.33 7.73
CA PRO A 237 -20.32 12.72 8.00
C PRO A 237 -20.21 13.60 6.77
N ARG A 238 -21.28 14.37 6.53
CA ARG A 238 -21.40 15.32 5.41
C ARG A 238 -21.53 14.65 4.04
N ASP A 239 -22.21 13.50 3.97
CA ASP A 239 -22.49 12.76 2.73
C ASP A 239 -21.23 12.43 1.93
N ARG A 240 -20.13 12.12 2.63
CA ARG A 240 -18.87 11.75 1.99
C ARG A 240 -18.74 10.24 1.87
N PRO A 241 -18.25 9.74 0.72
CA PRO A 241 -18.15 8.32 0.53
C PRO A 241 -17.04 7.70 1.38
N SER A 242 -17.22 6.44 1.74
CA SER A 242 -16.20 5.62 2.38
C SER A 242 -15.91 4.36 1.54
N LEU A 243 -14.71 3.81 1.68
CA LEU A 243 -14.31 2.56 1.05
C LEU A 243 -13.96 1.52 2.11
N CYS A 244 -14.34 0.28 1.89
CA CYS A 244 -13.90 -0.88 2.66
C CYS A 244 -13.18 -1.86 1.73
N TRP A 245 -11.92 -2.17 2.03
CA TRP A 245 -11.14 -3.20 1.35
C TRP A 245 -11.25 -4.48 2.15
N PHE A 246 -12.00 -5.46 1.65
CA PHE A 246 -12.18 -6.75 2.31
C PHE A 246 -11.01 -7.67 1.99
N LEU A 247 -10.52 -8.37 3.00
CA LEU A 247 -9.29 -9.14 2.93
C LEU A 247 -9.54 -10.63 3.13
N GLU A 248 -9.01 -11.43 2.22
CA GLU A 248 -9.05 -12.89 2.27
C GLU A 248 -7.64 -13.45 2.15
N GLU A 249 -7.44 -14.70 2.56
CA GLU A 249 -6.17 -15.38 2.37
C GLU A 249 -5.84 -15.45 0.88
N ALA A 250 -4.60 -15.11 0.52
CA ALA A 250 -4.20 -15.18 -0.88
C ALA A 250 -4.24 -16.63 -1.39
N PRO A 251 -4.59 -16.83 -2.67
CA PRO A 251 -4.56 -18.16 -3.25
C PRO A 251 -3.15 -18.76 -3.12
N PRO A 252 -3.04 -20.06 -2.83
CA PRO A 252 -1.75 -20.73 -2.77
C PRO A 252 -1.02 -20.54 -4.11
N PRO A 253 0.33 -20.45 -4.09
CA PRO A 253 1.08 -20.38 -5.33
C PRO A 253 0.76 -21.62 -6.20
N PRO A 254 0.71 -21.47 -7.53
CA PRO A 254 0.51 -22.61 -8.41
C PRO A 254 1.60 -23.66 -8.14
N PRO A 255 1.26 -24.96 -8.22
CA PRO A 255 2.25 -26.01 -8.03
C PRO A 255 3.41 -25.82 -9.02
N PRO A 256 4.66 -26.13 -8.61
CA PRO A 256 5.79 -26.04 -9.53
C PRO A 256 5.52 -26.92 -10.76
N PRO A 257 5.93 -26.49 -11.96
CA PRO A 257 5.78 -27.31 -13.15
C PRO A 257 6.47 -28.67 -12.91
N PRO A 258 5.91 -29.77 -13.45
CA PRO A 258 6.52 -31.08 -13.32
C PRO A 258 7.96 -30.98 -13.83
N SER A 259 8.91 -31.48 -13.02
CA SER A 259 10.32 -31.48 -13.42
C SER A 259 10.42 -32.15 -14.79
N PRO A 260 11.18 -31.57 -15.74
CA PRO A 260 11.39 -32.21 -17.02
C PRO A 260 11.91 -33.62 -16.76
N PRO A 261 11.46 -34.63 -17.54
CA PRO A 261 11.92 -36.00 -17.36
C PRO A 261 13.45 -35.98 -17.33
N ALA A 262 14.03 -36.54 -16.28
CA ALA A 262 15.47 -36.65 -16.16
C ALA A 262 16.00 -37.19 -17.49
N PRO A 263 17.02 -36.55 -18.10
CA PRO A 263 17.58 -37.06 -19.33
C PRO A 263 17.94 -38.52 -19.06
N THR A 264 17.27 -39.44 -19.74
CA THR A 264 17.61 -40.86 -19.71
C THR A 264 19.03 -40.94 -20.23
N SER A 265 19.96 -41.06 -19.29
CA SER A 265 21.36 -41.34 -19.51
C SER A 265 21.50 -42.76 -20.08
N THR A 266 20.97 -43.01 -21.26
CA THR A 266 21.26 -44.22 -22.04
C THR A 266 22.58 -44.02 -22.76
N THR A 267 23.64 -43.72 -22.01
CA THR A 267 25.02 -43.88 -22.48
C THR A 267 25.95 -43.96 -21.28
N THR A 268 26.12 -45.18 -20.76
CA THR A 268 27.44 -45.58 -20.27
C THR A 268 28.42 -45.36 -21.43
N PRO A 269 29.48 -44.55 -21.23
CA PRO A 269 30.77 -45.22 -21.11
C PRO A 269 31.62 -44.59 -20.02
N ASP A 270 32.11 -45.45 -19.11
CA ASP A 270 33.39 -45.28 -18.42
C ASP A 270 34.49 -45.10 -19.46
N ARG A 271 34.67 -43.89 -19.98
CA ARG A 271 35.90 -43.52 -20.68
C ARG A 271 36.49 -42.30 -19.99
N PRO A 272 37.59 -42.46 -19.23
CA PRO A 272 38.31 -41.31 -18.71
C PRO A 272 38.73 -40.42 -19.88
N LEU A 273 38.30 -39.16 -19.84
CA LEU A 273 38.65 -38.13 -20.81
C LEU A 273 40.17 -38.14 -21.03
N SER A 274 40.58 -38.23 -22.29
CA SER A 274 41.99 -38.18 -22.65
C SER A 274 42.59 -36.85 -22.18
N ARG A 275 43.84 -36.85 -21.68
CA ARG A 275 44.56 -35.63 -21.28
C ARG A 275 44.53 -34.53 -22.35
N LYS A 276 44.38 -34.89 -23.63
CA LYS A 276 44.27 -33.94 -24.75
C LYS A 276 42.91 -33.22 -24.78
N GLU A 277 41.82 -33.91 -24.46
CA GLU A 277 40.46 -33.35 -24.45
C GLU A 277 40.25 -32.43 -23.24
N ALA A 278 40.79 -32.81 -22.08
CA ALA A 278 40.78 -31.96 -20.88
C ALA A 278 41.50 -30.62 -21.11
N ARG A 279 42.62 -30.61 -21.86
CA ARG A 279 43.32 -29.38 -22.24
C ARG A 279 42.51 -28.50 -23.20
N GLN A 280 41.80 -29.09 -24.16
CA GLN A 280 40.95 -28.32 -25.08
C GLN A 280 39.72 -27.72 -24.38
N TYR A 281 39.08 -28.47 -23.48
CA TYR A 281 37.95 -27.97 -22.70
C TYR A 281 38.36 -26.79 -21.80
N LYS A 282 39.52 -26.88 -21.14
CA LYS A 282 40.06 -25.79 -20.31
C LYS A 282 40.42 -24.54 -21.14
N LYS A 283 40.92 -24.72 -22.37
CA LYS A 283 41.23 -23.62 -23.29
C LYS A 283 39.97 -22.91 -23.78
N ARG A 284 38.87 -23.65 -24.00
CA ARG A 284 37.55 -23.09 -24.37
C ARG A 284 36.93 -22.26 -23.25
N LEU A 285 36.99 -22.73 -22.00
CA LEU A 285 36.51 -21.98 -20.84
C LEU A 285 37.30 -20.69 -20.61
N ALA A 286 38.63 -20.72 -20.81
CA ALA A 286 39.46 -19.52 -20.70
C ALA A 286 39.12 -18.46 -21.77
N SER A 287 38.83 -18.87 -23.01
CA SER A 287 38.43 -17.94 -24.08
C SER A 287 37.03 -17.32 -23.90
N GLN A 288 36.13 -17.98 -23.16
CA GLN A 288 34.81 -17.42 -22.83
C GLN A 288 34.86 -16.44 -21.66
N ALA A 289 35.83 -16.57 -20.74
CA ALA A 289 35.99 -15.62 -19.63
C ALA A 289 36.59 -14.27 -20.08
N SER A 290 37.29 -14.22 -21.21
CA SER A 290 37.98 -13.02 -21.72
C SER A 290 37.13 -12.07 -22.56
N SER A 291 35.86 -12.38 -22.84
CA SER A 291 34.95 -11.50 -23.61
C SER A 291 34.03 -10.61 -22.75
N ALA A 292 34.18 -10.64 -21.43
CA ALA A 292 33.44 -9.77 -20.52
C ALA A 292 34.31 -8.60 -20.04
N SER A 293 34.54 -7.61 -20.90
CA SER A 293 35.08 -6.31 -20.47
C SER A 293 33.96 -5.44 -19.89
N PRO A 294 34.14 -4.81 -18.73
CA PRO A 294 33.15 -3.95 -18.12
C PRO A 294 33.11 -2.58 -18.82
N VAL A 295 31.92 -2.19 -19.27
CA VAL A 295 31.63 -0.84 -19.79
C VAL A 295 31.57 0.12 -18.59
N THR A 296 32.57 0.97 -18.46
CA THR A 296 32.59 2.08 -17.49
C THR A 296 31.58 3.15 -17.90
N PRO A 297 30.60 3.53 -17.06
CA PRO A 297 29.70 4.62 -17.39
C PRO A 297 30.34 5.98 -17.08
N THR A 298 30.44 6.80 -18.12
CA THR A 298 30.92 8.18 -18.11
C THR A 298 29.96 9.08 -17.31
N ARG A 299 30.47 9.69 -16.25
CA ARG A 299 29.76 10.61 -15.35
C ARG A 299 29.53 11.97 -16.04
N PRO A 300 28.28 12.48 -16.15
CA PRO A 300 28.05 13.82 -16.67
C PRO A 300 28.37 14.91 -15.62
N SER A 301 29.09 15.92 -16.08
CA SER A 301 29.53 17.11 -15.34
C SER A 301 28.35 18.02 -15.00
N ARG A 302 28.23 18.39 -13.71
CA ARG A 302 27.17 19.23 -13.17
C ARG A 302 27.58 20.70 -13.32
N ARG A 303 27.00 21.40 -14.30
CA ARG A 303 27.23 22.84 -14.54
C ARG A 303 26.41 23.65 -13.54
N SER A 304 27.10 24.35 -12.64
CA SER A 304 26.55 25.33 -11.71
C SER A 304 26.16 26.62 -12.45
N HIS A 305 24.88 26.98 -12.44
CA HIS A 305 24.47 28.35 -12.76
C HIS A 305 24.22 29.12 -11.46
N ALA A 306 24.95 30.23 -11.35
CA ALA A 306 24.92 31.17 -10.26
C ALA A 306 23.73 32.13 -10.35
N ARG A 307 23.33 32.57 -9.16
CA ARG A 307 22.53 33.73 -8.78
C ARG A 307 22.54 34.89 -9.78
N ASN A 308 21.37 35.48 -10.01
CA ASN A 308 21.26 36.94 -10.08
C ASN A 308 20.18 37.40 -9.12
N ALA A 309 20.61 38.23 -8.17
CA ALA A 309 19.77 39.03 -7.29
C ALA A 309 19.37 40.30 -8.03
N SER A 310 18.14 40.76 -7.85
CA SER A 310 17.74 42.13 -8.14
C SER A 310 16.89 42.60 -6.98
N ALA A 311 17.37 43.68 -6.36
CA ALA A 311 16.78 44.41 -5.25
C ALA A 311 15.77 45.46 -5.78
N PRO A 312 15.05 46.18 -4.90
CA PRO A 312 13.74 46.75 -5.18
C PRO A 312 13.77 48.18 -5.72
N GLN A 313 12.63 48.61 -6.28
CA GLN A 313 12.12 49.97 -6.18
C GLN A 313 10.71 49.91 -5.59
#